data_AF-A0A9P7G1Z1-F1
#
_entry.id   AF-A0A9P7G1Z1-F1
#
_cell.length_a   1.000
_cell.length_b   1.000
_cell.length_c   1.000
_cell.angle_alpha   90.00
_cell.angle_beta   90.00
_cell.angle_gamma   90.00
#
_symmetry.space_group_name_H-M   'P 1'
#
loop_
_entity.id
_entity.type
_entity.pdbx_description
1 polymer ?
#
loop_
_entity_poly.entity_id
_entity_poly.type
_entity_poly.pdbx_seq_one_letter_code
_entity_poly.pdbx_strand_id
1 'polypeptide(L)' 'MVVPRSSKLISSDEEYSLFSVVVFRRVHDEFVQGCRENKFIVRDFVYSEEELARHRQELATADITEKELWV' A
#
# COMPACT_ATOMS: atom_id res chain seq x y z
N MET A 1 -8.96 -18.77 -4.24
CA MET A 1 -8.20 -18.89 -5.49
C MET A 1 -7.33 -17.65 -5.67
N VAL A 2 -6.09 -17.82 -6.13
CA VAL A 2 -5.17 -16.73 -6.50
C VAL A 2 -5.15 -16.66 -8.03
N VAL A 3 -5.17 -15.46 -8.61
CA VAL A 3 -5.11 -15.30 -10.07
C VAL A 3 -3.66 -15.50 -10.53
N PRO A 4 -3.36 -16.51 -11.37
CA PRO A 4 -1.99 -16.74 -11.84
C PRO A 4 -1.47 -15.56 -12.66
N ARG A 5 -0.16 -15.28 -12.57
CA ARG A 5 0.50 -14.17 -13.29
C ARG A 5 -0.09 -12.77 -12.97
N SER A 6 -0.80 -12.63 -11.86
CA SER A 6 -1.31 -11.33 -11.40
C SER A 6 -0.28 -10.51 -10.62
N SER A 7 0.87 -11.11 -10.26
CA SER A 7 1.94 -10.42 -9.55
C SER A 7 2.56 -9.33 -10.41
N LYS A 8 2.54 -8.09 -9.93
CA LYS A 8 3.14 -6.93 -10.58
C LYS A 8 3.95 -6.10 -9.59
N LEU A 9 5.20 -5.79 -9.95
CA LEU A 9 6.03 -4.86 -9.18
C LEU A 9 5.44 -3.44 -9.27
N ILE A 10 5.22 -2.80 -8.13
CA ILE A 10 4.74 -1.42 -8.03
C ILE A 10 5.92 -0.47 -7.80
N SER A 11 6.75 -0.79 -6.81
CA SER A 11 7.90 0.01 -6.40
C SER A 11 8.96 -0.90 -5.78
N SER A 12 10.21 -0.47 -5.80
CA SER A 12 11.30 -1.15 -5.11
C SER A 12 12.22 -0.11 -4.50
N ASP A 13 12.74 -0.42 -3.33
CA ASP A 13 13.86 0.26 -2.70
C ASP A 13 15.04 -0.73 -2.54
N GLU A 14 16.04 -0.37 -1.73
CA GLU A 14 17.25 -1.18 -1.52
C GLU A 14 17.01 -2.43 -0.66
N GLU A 15 15.95 -2.45 0.16
CA GLU A 15 15.67 -3.54 1.11
C GLU A 15 14.42 -4.35 0.74
N TYR A 16 13.44 -3.74 0.09
CA TYR A 16 12.13 -4.30 -0.19
C TYR A 16 11.63 -3.98 -1.61
N SER A 17 10.79 -4.89 -2.11
CA SER A 17 10.04 -4.72 -3.35
C SER A 17 8.55 -4.88 -3.08
N LEU A 18 7.77 -3.86 -3.44
CA LEU A 18 6.32 -3.84 -3.28
C LEU A 18 5.65 -4.46 -4.51
N PHE A 19 4.88 -5.52 -4.30
CA PHE A 19 4.10 -6.20 -5.34
C PHE A 19 2.60 -6.06 -5.11
N SER A 20 1.82 -5.98 -6.19
CA SER A 20 0.38 -6.23 -6.17
C SER A 20 0.06 -7.63 -6.67
N VAL A 21 -0.96 -8.26 -6.09
CA VAL A 21 -1.48 -9.57 -6.49
C VAL A 21 -3.00 -9.53 -6.44
N VAL A 22 -3.66 -10.22 -7.37
CA VAL A 22 -5.12 -10.33 -7.40
C VAL A 22 -5.55 -11.68 -6.81
N VAL A 23 -6.32 -11.63 -5.73
CA VAL A 23 -6.84 -12.81 -5.03
C VAL A 23 -8.36 -12.73 -4.88
N PHE A 24 -9.01 -13.88 -4.80
CA PHE A 24 -10.44 -13.95 -4.49
C PHE A 24 -10.66 -13.72 -3.00
N ARG A 25 -11.66 -12.90 -2.64
CA ARG A 25 -11.94 -12.53 -1.23
C ARG A 25 -12.03 -13.73 -0.28
N ARG A 26 -12.62 -14.86 -0.71
CA ARG A 26 -12.77 -16.06 0.14
C ARG A 26 -11.44 -16.66 0.60
N VAL A 27 -10.36 -16.47 -0.14
CA VAL A 27 -9.03 -17.02 0.22
C VAL A 27 -8.05 -15.97 0.70
N HIS A 28 -8.55 -14.77 1.00
CA HIS A 28 -7.71 -13.67 1.48
C HIS A 28 -6.89 -14.12 2.70
N ASP A 29 -7.56 -14.65 3.73
CA ASP A 29 -6.90 -14.98 5.00
C ASP A 29 -5.89 -16.12 4.86
N GLU A 30 -6.21 -17.14 4.06
CA GLU A 30 -5.29 -18.24 3.72
C GLU A 30 -4.05 -17.71 2.97
N PHE A 31 -4.24 -16.78 2.04
CA PHE A 31 -3.14 -16.16 1.30
C PHE A 31 -2.25 -15.30 2.21
N VAL A 32 -2.85 -14.50 3.09
CA VAL A 32 -2.13 -13.67 4.08
C VAL A 32 -1.28 -14.55 5.00
N GLN A 33 -1.84 -15.66 5.47
CA GLN A 33 -1.12 -16.62 6.31
C GLN A 33 0.07 -17.23 5.57
N GLY A 34 -0.12 -17.68 4.33
CA GLY A 34 0.98 -18.20 3.49
C GLY A 34 2.06 -17.14 3.20
N CYS A 35 1.68 -15.87 3.03
CA CYS A 35 2.64 -14.78 2.91
C CYS A 35 3.50 -14.63 4.17
N ARG A 36 2.88 -14.65 5.36
CA ARG A 36 3.59 -14.52 6.64
C ARG A 36 4.56 -15.67 6.89
N GLU A 37 4.16 -16.90 6.57
CA GLU A 37 5.03 -18.09 6.68
C GLU A 37 6.28 -17.99 5.79
N ASN A 38 6.14 -17.38 4.62
CA ASN A 38 7.24 -17.11 3.70
C ASN A 38 7.96 -15.78 3.96
N LYS A 39 7.71 -15.14 5.12
CA LYS A 39 8.32 -13.87 5.54
C LYS A 39 8.00 -12.67 4.64
N PHE A 40 6.91 -12.73 3.88
CA PHE A 40 6.38 -11.56 3.20
C PHE A 40 5.57 -10.70 4.17
N ILE A 41 5.71 -9.39 4.02
CA ILE A 41 4.94 -8.39 4.78
C ILE A 41 3.72 -8.02 3.95
N VAL A 42 2.53 -8.35 4.45
CA VAL A 42 1.27 -7.94 3.82
C VAL A 42 0.87 -6.56 4.33
N ARG A 43 0.62 -5.63 3.41
CA ARG A 43 0.15 -4.27 3.72
C ARG A 43 -1.35 -4.19 3.57
N ASP A 44 -2.05 -3.88 4.66
CA ASP A 44 -3.47 -3.55 4.62
C ASP A 44 -3.64 -2.18 3.93
N PHE A 45 -4.32 -2.19 2.79
CA PHE A 45 -4.58 -0.99 2.02
C PHE A 45 -5.96 -1.09 1.37
N VAL A 46 -6.83 -0.16 1.70
CA VAL A 46 -8.14 -0.01 1.07
C VAL A 46 -8.07 1.23 0.19
N TYR A 47 -8.23 1.05 -1.11
CA TYR A 47 -8.24 2.17 -2.03
C TYR A 47 -9.52 3.00 -1.85
N SER A 48 -9.37 4.28 -1.54
CA SER A 48 -10.45 5.27 -1.47
C SER A 48 -9.98 6.57 -2.13
N GLU A 49 -10.73 7.04 -3.13
CA GLU A 49 -10.42 8.30 -3.82
C GLU A 49 -10.54 9.50 -2.89
N GLU A 50 -11.52 9.47 -1.98
CA GLU A 50 -11.74 10.52 -0.99
C GLU A 50 -10.57 10.63 -0.01
N GLU A 51 -10.09 9.50 0.51
CA GLU A 51 -8.94 9.51 1.42
C GLU A 51 -7.66 9.92 0.71
N LEU A 52 -7.49 9.55 -0.56
CA LEU A 52 -6.35 9.97 -1.36
C LEU A 52 -6.34 11.50 -1.58
N ALA A 53 -7.51 12.09 -1.86
CA ALA A 53 -7.65 13.54 -2.00
C ALA A 53 -7.38 14.26 -0.67
N ARG A 54 -7.92 13.74 0.44
CA ARG A 54 -7.70 14.26 1.80
C ARG A 54 -6.20 14.25 2.15
N HIS A 55 -5.52 13.12 1.96
CA HIS A 55 -4.09 13.02 2.25
C HIS A 55 -3.23 13.97 1.42
N ARG A 56 -3.58 14.20 0.14
CA ARG A 56 -2.88 15.20 -0.69
C ARG A 56 -3.07 16.62 -0.15
N GLN A 57 -4.30 16.95 0.28
CA GLN A 57 -4.60 18.26 0.85
C GLN A 57 -3.89 18.47 2.20
N GLU A 58 -3.85 17.45 3.06
CA GLU A 58 -3.14 17.46 4.34
C GLU A 58 -1.64 17.74 4.13
N LEU A 59 -1.01 17.05 3.18
CA LEU A 59 0.40 17.28 2.82
C LEU A 59 0.64 18.72 2.35
N ALA A 60 -0.19 19.22 1.43
CA ALA A 60 -0.07 20.59 0.94
C ALA A 60 -0.26 21.64 2.05
N THR A 61 -1.17 21.37 3.00
CA THR A 61 -1.42 22.27 4.13
C THR A 61 -0.25 22.26 5.11
N ALA A 62 0.33 21.08 5.38
CA ALA A 62 1.51 20.96 6.22
C ALA A 62 2.71 21.74 5.63
N ASP A 63 2.94 21.63 4.31
CA ASP A 63 4.01 22.36 3.62
C ASP A 63 3.86 23.89 3.71
N ILE A 64 2.62 24.40 3.64
CA ILE A 64 2.33 25.82 3.81
C ILE A 64 2.58 26.24 5.26
N THR A 65 2.07 25.46 6.21
CA THR A 65 2.19 25.74 7.65
C THR A 65 3.65 25.75 8.10
N GLU A 66 4.47 24.82 7.60
CA GLU A 66 5.92 24.79 7.87
C GLU A 66 6.58 26.10 7.41
N LYS A 67 6.29 26.55 6.19
CA LYS A 67 6.87 27.78 5.63
C LYS A 67 6.46 29.04 6.40
N GLU A 68 5.23 29.10 6.89
CA GLU A 68 4.74 30.22 7.70
C GLU A 68 5.35 30.25 9.10
N LEU A 69 5.63 29.09 9.69
CA LEU A 69 6.27 28.96 11.01
C LEU A 69 7.79 29.14 10.98
N TRP A 70 8.42 29.04 9.81
CA TRP A 70 9.86 29.22 9.62
C TRP A 70 10.29 30.69 9.48
N VAL A 71 9.38 31.63 9.75
CA VAL A 71 9.62 33.08 9.79
C VAL A 71 10.05 33.53 11.18
#